data_AF-A0A7J9A2E8-F1
#
_entry.id   AF-A0A7J9A2E8-F1
#
_cell.length_a   1.000
_cell.length_b   1.000
_cell.length_c   1.000
_cell.angle_alpha   90.00
_cell.angle_beta   90.00
_cell.angle_gamma   90.00
#
_symmetry.space_group_name_H-M   'P 1'
#
loop_
_entity.id
_entity.type
_entity.pdbx_description
1 polymer ?
#
loop_
_entity_poly.entity_id
_entity_poly.type
_entity_poly.pdbx_seq_one_letter_code
_entity_poly.pdbx_strand_id
1 'polypeptide(L)'
;ILTIWKNSYKGGEWRPCVNKPSEGLPESNGYIYVEANGGLNQQRTSICNAVAVAGYLNATLLIPNFHFHSIWRDPSKFKDIYDEDYFISALENNVQVVDKIPEYIMERFDHNLTNVYNFKIKAWSSIQYYSDEVLPKLLEEKIIRISPFANRLSFDAPPAVQRLRCLANYEALRFSSTILSLGETLVARMKKLSANTGGKYVSVHLRFEEDMVAFSCCVFDGGEQEKEDMKNARERGWKGKFTKPGRVIRPGAIRINGKCPLTPLEVLLVALLSV
;
A
#
# COMPACT_ATOMS: atom_id res chain seq x y z
N ILE A 1 -7.03 22.90 24.17
CA ILE A 1 -5.96 22.80 23.15
C ILE A 1 -4.81 21.85 23.56
N LEU A 2 -4.54 21.61 24.86
CA LEU A 2 -3.49 20.69 25.34
C LEU A 2 -3.76 19.17 25.21
N THR A 3 -4.85 18.74 24.56
CA THR A 3 -5.27 17.32 24.52
C THR A 3 -4.93 16.59 23.23
N ILE A 4 -4.46 17.28 22.19
CA ILE A 4 -4.11 16.67 20.89
C ILE A 4 -2.90 15.74 21.01
N TRP A 5 -2.04 15.97 22.02
CA TRP A 5 -0.82 15.19 22.28
C TRP A 5 -0.89 14.38 23.58
N LYS A 6 -2.09 14.10 24.11
CA LYS A 6 -2.21 13.06 25.13
C LYS A 6 -1.95 11.72 24.46
N ASN A 7 -0.75 11.19 24.67
CA ASN A 7 -0.40 9.83 24.28
C ASN A 7 -1.46 8.88 24.84
N SER A 8 -2.34 8.38 23.97
CA SER A 8 -3.51 7.54 24.34
C SER A 8 -3.08 6.22 24.98
N TYR A 9 -1.82 5.83 24.81
CA TYR A 9 -1.27 4.59 25.33
C TYR A 9 -0.64 4.79 26.70
N LYS A 10 -1.47 4.71 27.75
CA LYS A 10 -0.98 4.27 29.06
C LYS A 10 -0.50 2.81 28.92
N GLY A 11 0.79 2.60 28.66
CA GLY A 11 1.48 1.35 29.03
C GLY A 11 1.57 0.21 27.99
N GLY A 12 1.51 0.48 26.68
CA GLY A 12 1.86 -0.53 25.68
C GLY A 12 3.30 -0.37 25.21
N GLU A 13 4.22 -1.25 25.61
CA GLU A 13 5.53 -1.35 24.96
C GLU A 13 5.33 -1.75 23.49
N TRP A 14 6.08 -1.12 22.58
CA TRP A 14 6.14 -1.56 21.19
C TRP A 14 6.64 -3.00 21.16
N ARG A 15 5.80 -3.90 20.63
CA ARG A 15 6.14 -5.31 20.50
C ARG A 15 6.60 -5.58 19.07
N PRO A 16 7.64 -6.40 18.87
CA PRO A 16 8.01 -6.87 17.54
C PRO A 16 6.81 -7.48 16.81
N CYS A 17 6.72 -7.26 15.50
CA CYS A 17 5.63 -7.83 14.69
C CYS A 17 5.64 -9.37 14.75
N VAL A 18 6.82 -9.99 14.86
CA VAL A 18 7.02 -11.45 14.93
C VAL A 18 8.24 -11.78 15.80
N ASN A 19 8.22 -12.92 16.48
CA ASN A 19 9.42 -13.53 17.10
C ASN A 19 10.09 -14.40 16.04
N LYS A 20 11.41 -14.29 15.84
CA LYS A 20 12.14 -15.15 14.90
C LYS A 20 11.92 -16.63 15.26
N PRO A 21 11.19 -17.42 14.44
CA PRO A 21 11.11 -18.85 14.68
C PRO A 21 12.50 -19.46 14.50
N SER A 22 12.82 -20.48 15.31
CA SER A 22 14.13 -21.13 15.36
C SER A 22 14.30 -22.27 14.35
N GLU A 23 13.22 -22.64 13.65
CA GLU A 23 13.19 -23.74 12.69
C GLU A 23 12.98 -23.23 11.27
N GLY A 24 13.54 -23.94 10.29
CA GLY A 24 13.38 -23.62 8.88
C GLY A 24 11.94 -23.75 8.41
N LEU A 25 11.60 -23.03 7.34
CA LEU A 25 10.28 -23.12 6.72
C LEU A 25 10.06 -24.53 6.12
N PRO A 26 8.83 -25.07 6.19
CA PRO A 26 8.48 -26.33 5.55
C PRO A 26 8.50 -26.22 4.02
N GLU A 27 8.38 -27.35 3.32
CA GLU A 27 8.30 -27.38 1.86
C GLU A 27 7.08 -26.58 1.37
N SER A 28 7.29 -25.76 0.34
CA SER A 28 6.29 -24.83 -0.19
C SER A 28 5.20 -25.53 -1.00
N ASN A 29 3.95 -25.08 -0.83
CA ASN A 29 2.80 -25.57 -1.60
C ASN A 29 2.81 -25.13 -3.08
N GLY A 30 3.62 -24.12 -3.42
CA GLY A 30 3.73 -23.58 -4.78
C GLY A 30 4.14 -22.12 -4.79
N TYR A 31 4.09 -21.51 -5.98
CA TYR A 31 4.51 -20.12 -6.20
C TYR A 31 3.32 -19.20 -6.41
N ILE A 32 3.29 -18.07 -5.70
CA ILE A 32 2.31 -17.02 -5.89
C ILE A 32 2.99 -15.81 -6.50
N TYR A 33 2.48 -15.37 -7.65
CA TYR A 33 2.88 -14.12 -8.28
C TYR A 33 1.74 -13.09 -8.17
N VAL A 34 2.05 -11.94 -7.57
CA VAL A 34 1.10 -10.85 -7.37
C VAL A 34 1.51 -9.63 -8.18
N GLU A 35 0.53 -9.06 -8.89
CA GLU A 35 0.68 -7.73 -9.50
C GLU A 35 0.07 -6.67 -8.59
N ALA A 36 0.93 -5.86 -7.99
CA ALA A 36 0.51 -4.75 -7.16
C ALA A 36 0.03 -3.60 -8.06
N ASN A 37 -1.26 -3.29 -7.96
CA ASN A 37 -1.92 -2.28 -8.77
C ASN A 37 -2.47 -1.13 -7.90
N GLY A 38 -2.68 0.04 -8.52
CA GLY A 38 -3.10 1.27 -7.83
C GLY A 38 -1.91 2.16 -7.45
N GLY A 39 -2.15 3.22 -6.65
CA GLY A 39 -1.10 4.15 -6.23
C GLY A 39 -0.10 3.52 -5.24
N LEU A 40 1.06 4.14 -5.02
CA LEU A 40 2.17 3.53 -4.25
C LEU A 40 1.77 3.03 -2.85
N ASN A 41 0.96 3.79 -2.11
CA ASN A 41 0.45 3.35 -0.81
C ASN A 41 -0.52 2.15 -0.90
N GLN A 42 -1.29 2.04 -1.99
CA GLN A 42 -2.14 0.88 -2.24
C GLN A 42 -1.31 -0.33 -2.65
N GLN A 43 -0.25 -0.12 -3.43
CA GLN A 43 0.71 -1.16 -3.78
C GLN A 43 1.42 -1.69 -2.53
N ARG A 44 1.87 -0.80 -1.62
CA ARG A 44 2.42 -1.17 -0.31
C ARG A 44 1.48 -2.09 0.46
N THR A 45 0.22 -1.70 0.63
CA THR A 45 -0.80 -2.56 1.29
C THR A 45 -1.01 -3.88 0.56
N SER A 46 -0.96 -3.88 -0.78
CA SER A 46 -1.11 -5.09 -1.60
C SER A 46 0.06 -6.06 -1.41
N ILE A 47 1.29 -5.55 -1.33
CA ILE A 47 2.49 -6.36 -1.01
C ILE A 47 2.35 -6.96 0.40
N CYS A 48 1.96 -6.18 1.40
CA CYS A 48 1.76 -6.69 2.76
C CYS A 48 0.70 -7.79 2.82
N ASN A 49 -0.39 -7.65 2.04
CA ASN A 49 -1.39 -8.71 1.89
C ASN A 49 -0.83 -9.94 1.17
N ALA A 50 0.05 -9.76 0.18
CA ALA A 50 0.64 -10.86 -0.57
C ALA A 50 1.56 -11.70 0.32
N VAL A 51 2.40 -11.05 1.13
CA VAL A 51 3.23 -11.71 2.15
C VAL A 51 2.35 -12.49 3.13
N ALA A 52 1.28 -11.87 3.63
CA ALA A 52 0.37 -12.51 4.56
C ALA A 52 -0.37 -13.72 3.97
N VAL A 53 -0.80 -13.64 2.71
CA VAL A 53 -1.43 -14.77 2.01
C VAL A 53 -0.41 -15.89 1.75
N ALA A 54 0.79 -15.55 1.26
CA ALA A 54 1.83 -16.53 0.98
C ALA A 54 2.24 -17.28 2.25
N GLY A 55 2.47 -16.58 3.36
CA GLY A 55 2.77 -17.22 4.64
C GLY A 55 1.62 -18.07 5.18
N TYR A 56 0.38 -17.60 5.05
CA TYR A 56 -0.79 -18.38 5.49
C TYR A 56 -1.00 -19.67 4.68
N LEU A 57 -0.72 -19.62 3.37
CA LEU A 57 -0.83 -20.76 2.47
C LEU A 57 0.43 -21.63 2.42
N ASN A 58 1.46 -21.31 3.20
CA ASN A 58 2.78 -21.92 3.10
C ASN A 58 3.29 -21.97 1.64
N ALA A 59 3.21 -20.84 0.95
CA ALA A 59 3.58 -20.68 -0.45
C ALA A 59 4.80 -19.77 -0.59
N THR A 60 5.55 -19.96 -1.68
CA THR A 60 6.68 -19.11 -2.06
C THR A 60 6.15 -17.89 -2.79
N LEU A 61 6.49 -16.70 -2.30
CA LEU A 61 6.13 -15.44 -2.93
C LEU A 61 7.19 -15.05 -3.97
N LEU A 62 6.78 -14.89 -5.23
CA LEU A 62 7.60 -14.17 -6.19
C LEU A 62 7.54 -12.68 -5.87
N ILE A 63 8.67 -11.97 -5.93
CA ILE A 63 8.73 -10.53 -5.69
C ILE A 63 7.60 -9.82 -6.46
N PRO A 64 6.72 -9.06 -5.76
CA PRO A 64 5.59 -8.43 -6.42
C PRO A 64 6.04 -7.44 -7.51
N ASN A 65 5.42 -7.54 -8.67
CA ASN A 65 5.68 -6.61 -9.77
C ASN A 65 4.76 -5.39 -9.65
N PHE A 66 5.31 -4.19 -9.86
CA PHE A 66 4.52 -2.97 -9.95
C PHE A 66 3.90 -2.87 -11.33
N HIS A 67 2.57 -2.91 -11.37
CA HIS A 67 1.85 -2.69 -12.62
C HIS A 67 2.05 -1.25 -13.07
N PHE A 68 2.40 -1.05 -14.34
CA PHE A 68 2.52 0.29 -14.92
C PHE A 68 1.23 1.08 -14.68
N HIS A 69 1.35 2.24 -14.02
CA HIS A 69 0.19 3.04 -13.66
C HIS A 69 -0.09 4.09 -14.73
N SER A 70 -1.24 4.02 -15.39
CA SER A 70 -1.59 4.92 -16.50
C SER A 70 -1.62 6.40 -16.14
N ILE A 71 -1.98 6.72 -14.89
CA ILE A 71 -2.03 8.12 -14.38
C ILE A 71 -0.62 8.66 -14.10
N TRP A 72 0.19 7.97 -13.29
CA TRP A 72 1.52 8.44 -12.87
C TRP A 72 2.60 8.20 -13.94
N ARG A 73 2.33 7.32 -14.92
CA ARG A 73 3.27 6.89 -15.97
C ARG A 73 4.63 6.46 -15.42
N ASP A 74 4.63 5.90 -14.21
CA ASP A 74 5.84 5.53 -13.47
C ASP A 74 6.32 4.14 -13.92
N PRO A 75 7.55 4.03 -14.48
CA PRO A 75 8.13 2.76 -14.90
C PRO A 75 8.86 2.00 -13.77
N SER A 76 8.92 2.57 -12.56
CA SER A 76 9.69 2.04 -11.43
C SER A 76 9.33 0.59 -11.11
N LYS A 77 10.36 -0.20 -10.82
CA LYS A 77 10.28 -1.60 -10.38
C LYS A 77 10.40 -1.70 -8.86
N PHE A 78 10.21 -2.90 -8.34
CA PHE A 78 10.30 -3.17 -6.90
C PHE A 78 11.61 -2.65 -6.30
N LYS A 79 12.75 -3.06 -6.88
CA LYS A 79 14.10 -2.64 -6.46
C LYS A 79 14.39 -1.13 -6.55
N ASP A 80 13.66 -0.39 -7.37
CA ASP A 80 13.86 1.05 -7.50
C ASP A 80 13.29 1.78 -6.27
N ILE A 81 12.25 1.21 -5.66
CA ILE A 81 11.55 1.78 -4.51
C ILE A 81 11.97 1.12 -3.20
N TYR A 82 12.09 -0.20 -3.15
CA TYR A 82 12.36 -0.97 -1.95
C TYR A 82 13.69 -1.74 -2.07
N ASP A 83 14.32 -1.97 -0.93
CA ASP A 83 15.52 -2.80 -0.81
C ASP A 83 15.11 -4.29 -0.96
N GLU A 84 15.43 -4.87 -2.10
CA GLU A 84 15.01 -6.22 -2.50
C GLU A 84 15.66 -7.30 -1.64
N ASP A 85 16.98 -7.22 -1.44
CA ASP A 85 17.74 -8.19 -0.64
C ASP A 85 17.31 -8.14 0.83
N TYR A 86 17.07 -6.93 1.35
CA TYR A 86 16.53 -6.76 2.69
C TYR A 86 15.10 -7.30 2.82
N PHE A 87 14.25 -7.11 1.80
CA PHE A 87 12.89 -7.66 1.80
C PHE A 87 12.88 -9.20 1.87
N ILE A 88 13.75 -9.87 1.10
CA ILE A 88 13.89 -11.33 1.13
C ILE A 88 14.39 -11.80 2.51
N SER A 89 15.50 -11.24 2.98
CA SER A 89 16.12 -11.66 4.25
C SER A 89 15.25 -11.35 5.48
N ALA A 90 14.52 -10.23 5.50
CA ALA A 90 13.60 -9.90 6.59
C ALA A 90 12.41 -10.87 6.70
N LEU A 91 12.07 -11.57 5.61
CA LEU A 91 10.95 -12.52 5.56
C LEU A 91 11.37 -14.00 5.63
N GLU A 92 12.67 -14.30 5.54
CA GLU A 92 13.22 -15.66 5.35
C GLU A 92 12.67 -16.72 6.33
N ASN A 93 12.37 -16.32 7.57
CA ASN A 93 11.89 -17.20 8.63
C ASN A 93 10.36 -17.33 8.69
N ASN A 94 9.64 -16.61 7.83
CA ASN A 94 8.19 -16.52 7.87
C ASN A 94 7.52 -16.78 6.52
N VAL A 95 8.13 -16.35 5.42
CA VAL A 95 7.64 -16.52 4.06
C VAL A 95 8.84 -16.67 3.14
N GLN A 96 8.89 -17.75 2.34
CA GLN A 96 9.92 -17.88 1.33
C GLN A 96 9.65 -16.88 0.20
N VAL A 97 10.63 -16.04 -0.11
CA VAL A 97 10.54 -15.05 -1.19
C VAL A 97 11.63 -15.34 -2.21
N VAL A 98 11.28 -15.29 -3.50
CA VAL A 98 12.22 -15.48 -4.62
C VAL A 98 12.09 -14.34 -5.63
N ASP A 99 13.17 -14.04 -6.33
CA ASP A 99 13.22 -13.08 -7.43
C ASP A 99 12.80 -13.69 -8.77
N LYS A 100 12.97 -15.01 -8.92
CA LYS A 100 12.65 -15.77 -10.13
C LYS A 100 11.98 -17.10 -9.77
N ILE A 101 11.06 -17.51 -10.65
CA ILE A 101 10.50 -18.85 -10.63
C ILE A 101 11.52 -19.80 -11.26
N PRO A 102 11.70 -21.03 -10.72
CA PRO A 102 12.57 -22.02 -11.34
C PRO A 102 12.23 -22.30 -12.81
N GLU A 103 13.26 -22.43 -13.65
CA GLU A 103 13.11 -22.58 -15.11
C GLU A 103 12.22 -23.77 -15.49
N TYR A 104 12.40 -24.93 -14.85
CA TYR A 104 11.61 -26.14 -15.10
C TYR A 104 10.10 -25.95 -14.88
N ILE A 105 9.69 -25.00 -14.02
CA ILE A 105 8.26 -24.67 -13.83
C ILE A 105 7.79 -23.76 -14.97
N MET A 106 8.61 -22.80 -15.37
CA MET A 106 8.31 -21.78 -16.37
C MET A 106 8.35 -22.28 -17.81
N GLU A 107 9.06 -23.36 -18.09
CA GLU A 107 9.05 -24.06 -19.39
C GLU A 107 7.62 -24.41 -19.83
N ARG A 108 6.75 -24.80 -18.90
CA ARG A 108 5.33 -25.12 -19.16
C ARG A 108 4.50 -23.91 -19.61
N PHE A 109 5.05 -22.70 -19.49
CA PHE A 109 4.38 -21.43 -19.77
C PHE A 109 5.15 -20.58 -20.79
N ASP A 110 6.05 -21.18 -21.57
CA ASP A 110 6.91 -20.50 -22.55
C ASP A 110 7.71 -19.34 -21.93
N HIS A 111 8.12 -19.49 -20.67
CA HIS A 111 8.80 -18.45 -19.87
C HIS A 111 8.02 -17.12 -19.76
N ASN A 112 6.70 -17.15 -19.93
CA ASN A 112 5.85 -15.96 -19.88
C ASN A 112 4.82 -16.03 -18.74
N LEU A 113 4.99 -15.18 -17.72
CA LEU A 113 4.07 -15.07 -16.58
C LEU A 113 2.63 -14.69 -16.97
N THR A 114 2.42 -14.16 -18.18
CA THR A 114 1.07 -13.87 -18.69
C THR A 114 0.29 -15.14 -19.00
N ASN A 115 0.98 -16.23 -19.33
CA ASN A 115 0.39 -17.53 -19.65
C ASN A 115 0.02 -18.32 -18.39
N VAL A 116 0.54 -17.93 -17.22
CA VAL A 116 0.19 -18.54 -15.92
C VAL A 116 -1.27 -18.26 -15.59
N TYR A 117 -1.95 -19.25 -14.99
CA TYR A 117 -3.34 -19.14 -14.56
C TYR A 117 -3.56 -17.90 -13.68
N ASN A 118 -4.41 -16.98 -14.14
CA ASN A 118 -4.76 -15.78 -13.39
C ASN A 118 -5.99 -16.03 -12.51
N PHE A 119 -5.75 -16.20 -11.21
CA PHE A 119 -6.78 -16.38 -10.20
C PHE A 119 -7.44 -15.04 -9.84
N LYS A 120 -8.74 -14.90 -10.14
CA LYS A 120 -9.49 -13.67 -9.85
C LYS A 120 -10.14 -13.72 -8.48
N ILE A 121 -9.64 -12.91 -7.55
CA ILE A 121 -10.14 -12.86 -6.17
C ILE A 121 -11.21 -11.76 -6.01
N LYS A 122 -12.27 -12.07 -5.25
CA LYS A 122 -13.30 -11.09 -4.88
C LYS A 122 -12.71 -10.01 -3.96
N ALA A 123 -13.19 -8.78 -4.09
CA ALA A 123 -12.73 -7.71 -3.19
C ALA A 123 -13.09 -8.06 -1.74
N TRP A 124 -12.15 -7.83 -0.82
CA TRP A 124 -12.31 -8.12 0.60
C TRP A 124 -12.60 -9.60 0.93
N SER A 125 -12.03 -10.54 0.17
CA SER A 125 -12.11 -11.96 0.51
C SER A 125 -11.49 -12.23 1.88
N SER A 126 -12.14 -13.09 2.66
CA SER A 126 -11.64 -13.57 3.96
C SER A 126 -10.37 -14.40 3.78
N ILE A 127 -9.58 -14.58 4.84
CA ILE A 127 -8.42 -15.49 4.75
C ILE A 127 -8.85 -16.93 4.47
N GLN A 128 -10.01 -17.36 4.99
CA GLN A 128 -10.51 -18.72 4.79
C GLN A 128 -10.77 -19.03 3.31
N TYR A 129 -11.26 -18.04 2.54
CA TYR A 129 -11.41 -18.16 1.09
C TYR A 129 -10.10 -18.54 0.38
N TYR A 130 -8.94 -18.07 0.88
CA TYR A 130 -7.66 -18.46 0.30
C TYR A 130 -7.35 -19.94 0.56
N SER A 131 -7.69 -20.46 1.73
CA SER A 131 -7.53 -21.88 2.03
C SER A 131 -8.48 -22.74 1.19
N ASP A 132 -9.73 -22.29 1.03
CA ASP A 132 -10.78 -23.11 0.43
C ASP A 132 -10.72 -23.11 -1.10
N GLU A 133 -10.35 -21.97 -1.71
CA GLU A 133 -10.47 -21.76 -3.16
C GLU A 133 -9.12 -21.56 -3.84
N VAL A 134 -8.19 -20.85 -3.20
CA VAL A 134 -6.89 -20.51 -3.81
C VAL A 134 -5.88 -21.64 -3.64
N LEU A 135 -5.82 -22.25 -2.46
CA LEU A 135 -4.86 -23.32 -2.16
C LEU A 135 -5.04 -24.57 -3.05
N PRO A 136 -6.26 -25.09 -3.30
CA PRO A 136 -6.41 -26.23 -4.18
C PRO A 136 -5.89 -25.95 -5.59
N LYS A 137 -6.15 -24.74 -6.11
CA LYS A 137 -5.66 -24.34 -7.43
C LYS A 137 -4.15 -24.12 -7.46
N LEU A 138 -3.57 -23.60 -6.38
CA LEU A 138 -2.13 -23.49 -6.22
C LEU A 138 -1.44 -24.86 -6.25
N LEU A 139 -2.00 -25.85 -5.55
CA LEU A 139 -1.46 -27.20 -5.50
C LEU A 139 -1.51 -27.89 -6.87
N GLU A 140 -2.59 -27.65 -7.64
CA GLU A 140 -2.78 -28.17 -9.00
C GLU A 140 -1.79 -27.53 -9.99
N GLU A 141 -1.73 -26.21 -10.06
CA GLU A 141 -0.94 -25.50 -11.08
C GLU A 141 0.55 -25.36 -10.72
N LYS A 142 0.87 -25.49 -9.42
CA LYS A 142 2.17 -25.18 -8.79
C LYS A 142 2.60 -23.72 -8.85
N ILE A 143 2.03 -22.93 -9.77
CA ILE A 143 2.21 -21.49 -9.85
C ILE A 143 0.88 -20.83 -10.22
N ILE A 144 0.51 -19.78 -9.50
CA ILE A 144 -0.66 -18.96 -9.83
C ILE A 144 -0.28 -17.48 -9.88
N ARG A 145 -0.93 -16.76 -10.78
CA ARG A 145 -0.90 -15.31 -10.85
C ARG A 145 -2.17 -14.76 -10.23
N ILE A 146 -2.08 -13.70 -9.44
CA ILE A 146 -3.25 -13.02 -8.86
C ILE A 146 -3.22 -11.56 -9.30
N SER A 147 -4.04 -11.22 -10.31
CA SER A 147 -4.12 -9.86 -10.83
C SER A 147 -5.55 -9.52 -11.26
N PRO A 148 -6.13 -8.38 -10.80
CA PRO A 148 -5.56 -7.39 -9.88
C PRO A 148 -5.66 -7.78 -8.40
N PHE A 149 -4.67 -7.40 -7.58
CA PHE A 149 -4.60 -7.76 -6.15
C PHE A 149 -4.93 -6.64 -5.13
N ALA A 150 -5.21 -5.42 -5.60
CA ALA A 150 -5.64 -4.35 -4.69
C ALA A 150 -6.92 -4.71 -3.92
N ASN A 151 -6.87 -4.57 -2.58
CA ASN A 151 -7.98 -4.84 -1.65
C ASN A 151 -8.58 -6.25 -1.76
N ARG A 152 -7.76 -7.28 -2.03
CA ARG A 152 -8.23 -8.68 -2.16
C ARG A 152 -8.18 -9.51 -0.88
N LEU A 153 -7.56 -9.01 0.19
CA LEU A 153 -7.60 -9.63 1.52
C LEU A 153 -8.33 -8.72 2.50
N SER A 154 -9.29 -9.27 3.24
CA SER A 154 -10.11 -8.57 4.23
C SER A 154 -9.30 -8.04 5.43
N PHE A 155 -9.80 -7.01 6.11
CA PHE A 155 -9.12 -6.42 7.27
C PHE A 155 -9.28 -7.22 8.56
N ASP A 156 -10.28 -8.10 8.65
CA ASP A 156 -10.63 -8.92 9.82
C ASP A 156 -9.85 -10.25 9.89
N ALA A 157 -8.69 -10.32 9.21
CA ALA A 157 -7.84 -11.49 9.24
C ALA A 157 -7.36 -11.81 10.68
N PRO A 158 -7.16 -13.11 11.01
CA PRO A 158 -6.77 -13.55 12.34
C PRO A 158 -5.36 -13.06 12.73
N PRO A 159 -5.00 -13.07 14.03
CA PRO A 159 -3.75 -12.51 14.52
C PRO A 159 -2.48 -13.01 13.80
N ALA A 160 -2.41 -14.29 13.42
CA ALA A 160 -1.27 -14.83 12.68
C ALA A 160 -1.05 -14.12 11.33
N VAL A 161 -2.13 -13.84 10.60
CA VAL A 161 -2.09 -13.16 9.30
C VAL A 161 -1.79 -11.67 9.47
N GLN A 162 -2.34 -11.05 10.52
CA GLN A 162 -2.04 -9.64 10.84
C GLN A 162 -0.58 -9.42 11.24
N ARG A 163 0.04 -10.41 11.92
CA ARG A 163 1.47 -10.37 12.24
C ARG A 163 2.33 -10.33 10.98
N LEU A 164 2.01 -11.14 9.97
CA LEU A 164 2.71 -11.09 8.67
C LEU A 164 2.51 -9.76 7.95
N ARG A 165 1.29 -9.18 7.99
CA ARG A 165 1.06 -7.82 7.48
C ARG A 165 1.91 -6.78 8.19
N CYS A 166 2.01 -6.86 9.51
CA CYS A 166 2.83 -5.97 10.33
C CYS A 166 4.31 -6.10 9.94
N LEU A 167 4.82 -7.34 9.90
CA LEU A 167 6.20 -7.65 9.52
C LEU A 167 6.53 -7.05 8.15
N ALA A 168 5.71 -7.33 7.15
CA ALA A 168 5.90 -6.80 5.81
C ALA A 168 5.86 -5.26 5.80
N ASN A 169 4.90 -4.66 6.50
CA ASN A 169 4.67 -3.23 6.41
C ASN A 169 5.69 -2.38 7.17
N TYR A 170 6.13 -2.82 8.34
CA TYR A 170 6.95 -2.01 9.24
C TYR A 170 8.41 -2.44 9.29
N GLU A 171 8.70 -3.68 8.90
CA GLU A 171 10.06 -4.21 8.90
C GLU A 171 10.52 -4.46 7.47
N ALA A 172 9.94 -5.41 6.74
CA ALA A 172 10.48 -5.88 5.46
C ALA A 172 10.46 -4.84 4.33
N LEU A 173 9.42 -4.01 4.23
CA LEU A 173 9.33 -2.95 3.22
C LEU A 173 10.15 -1.72 3.61
N ARG A 174 11.46 -1.85 3.45
CA ARG A 174 12.43 -0.76 3.58
C ARG A 174 12.67 -0.11 2.21
N PHE A 175 12.71 1.21 2.17
CA PHE A 175 13.06 1.92 0.95
C PHE A 175 14.48 1.58 0.48
N SER A 176 14.70 1.65 -0.84
CA SER A 176 16.03 1.50 -1.43
C SER A 176 17.03 2.47 -0.80
N SER A 177 18.30 2.09 -0.77
CA SER A 177 19.37 2.88 -0.12
C SER A 177 19.43 4.32 -0.63
N THR A 178 19.17 4.54 -1.92
CA THR A 178 19.11 5.86 -2.55
C THR A 178 17.99 6.73 -1.96
N ILE A 179 16.77 6.18 -1.83
CA ILE A 179 15.63 6.92 -1.28
C ILE A 179 15.81 7.17 0.21
N LEU A 180 16.28 6.15 0.95
CA LEU A 180 16.49 6.24 2.38
C LEU A 180 17.55 7.29 2.73
N SER A 181 18.72 7.24 2.09
CA SER A 181 19.83 8.17 2.35
C SER A 181 19.45 9.62 2.02
N LEU A 182 18.67 9.83 0.95
CA LEU A 182 18.15 11.15 0.61
C LEU A 182 17.19 11.66 1.70
N GLY A 183 16.26 10.81 2.17
CA GLY A 183 15.32 11.13 3.23
C GLY A 183 16.02 11.46 4.56
N GLU A 184 16.99 10.66 4.96
CA GLU A 184 17.82 10.88 6.15
C GLU A 184 18.60 12.19 6.06
N THR A 185 19.21 12.47 4.90
CA THR A 185 19.94 13.72 4.65
C THR A 185 19.01 14.92 4.77
N LEU A 186 17.81 14.86 4.19
CA LEU A 186 16.82 15.93 4.27
C LEU A 186 16.42 16.19 5.73
N VAL A 187 16.07 15.14 6.47
CA VAL A 187 15.69 15.25 7.88
C VAL A 187 16.84 15.79 8.74
N ALA A 188 18.07 15.34 8.52
CA ALA A 188 19.24 15.82 9.23
C ALA A 188 19.46 17.32 9.00
N ARG A 189 19.32 17.80 7.77
CA ARG A 189 19.43 19.22 7.42
C ARG A 189 18.33 20.05 8.09
N MET A 190 17.08 19.60 8.05
CA MET A 190 15.95 20.30 8.69
C MET A 190 16.16 20.41 10.21
N LYS A 191 16.57 19.32 10.87
CA LYS A 191 16.89 19.31 12.31
C LYS A 191 18.03 20.27 12.66
N LYS A 192 19.11 20.27 11.87
CA LYS A 192 20.28 21.14 12.09
C LYS A 192 19.90 22.61 11.96
N LEU A 193 19.18 22.98 10.90
CA LEU A 193 18.77 24.36 10.67
C LEU A 193 17.77 24.85 11.73
N SER A 194 16.80 24.02 12.12
CA SER A 194 15.86 24.40 13.17
C SER A 194 16.55 24.56 14.52
N ALA A 195 17.50 23.68 14.87
CA ALA A 195 18.25 23.79 16.11
C ALA A 195 19.10 25.06 16.18
N ASN A 196 19.71 25.49 15.07
CA ASN A 196 20.50 26.72 14.99
C ASN A 196 19.67 27.99 15.28
N THR A 197 18.37 27.97 15.01
CA THR A 197 17.45 29.08 15.31
C THR A 197 16.70 28.89 16.64
N GLY A 198 17.06 27.87 17.43
CA GLY A 198 16.38 27.52 18.68
C GLY A 198 14.99 26.91 18.48
N GLY A 199 14.63 26.55 17.25
CA GLY A 199 13.31 26.04 16.87
C GLY A 199 13.26 24.52 16.64
N LYS A 200 12.07 24.04 16.28
CA LYS A 200 11.79 22.67 15.82
C LYS A 200 11.26 22.72 14.39
N TYR A 201 11.40 21.64 13.64
CA TYR A 201 10.76 21.49 12.34
C TYR A 201 9.50 20.62 12.45
N VAL A 202 8.52 20.89 11.61
CA VAL A 202 7.28 20.12 11.46
C VAL A 202 7.20 19.64 10.01
N SER A 203 6.81 18.38 9.79
CA SER A 203 6.56 17.83 8.46
C SER A 203 5.07 17.58 8.30
N VAL A 204 4.48 18.13 7.24
CA VAL A 204 3.06 17.99 6.92
C VAL A 204 2.92 17.42 5.52
N HIS A 205 2.25 16.27 5.38
CA HIS A 205 1.93 15.70 4.07
C HIS A 205 0.53 16.15 3.65
N LEU A 206 0.48 17.00 2.63
CA LEU A 206 -0.76 17.55 2.08
C LEU A 206 -1.08 16.83 0.79
N ARG A 207 -2.20 16.13 0.79
CA ARG A 207 -2.69 15.39 -0.37
C ARG A 207 -3.75 16.22 -1.09
N PHE A 208 -3.30 17.13 -1.96
CA PHE A 208 -4.13 18.11 -2.68
C PHE A 208 -3.94 18.00 -4.20
N GLU A 209 -3.88 16.78 -4.73
CA GLU A 209 -3.79 16.52 -6.17
C GLU A 209 -5.16 16.59 -6.86
N GLU A 210 -5.17 16.85 -8.17
CA GLU A 210 -6.40 17.00 -8.99
C GLU A 210 -7.36 15.81 -8.79
N ASP A 211 -6.85 14.59 -8.72
CA ASP A 211 -7.67 13.39 -8.55
C ASP A 211 -8.39 13.38 -7.18
N MET A 212 -7.69 13.75 -6.11
CA MET A 212 -8.24 13.82 -4.76
C MET A 212 -9.25 14.94 -4.61
N VAL A 213 -8.93 16.13 -5.14
CA VAL A 213 -9.81 17.30 -5.14
C VAL A 213 -11.08 16.96 -5.93
N ALA A 214 -10.96 16.41 -7.14
CA ALA A 214 -12.08 16.03 -7.98
C ALA A 214 -12.95 14.94 -7.34
N PHE A 215 -12.32 13.89 -6.77
CA PHE A 215 -13.01 12.75 -6.16
C PHE A 215 -13.76 13.11 -4.87
N SER A 216 -13.21 14.03 -4.07
CA SER A 216 -13.83 14.48 -2.82
C SER A 216 -15.19 15.14 -3.04
N CYS A 217 -15.42 15.70 -4.25
CA CYS A 217 -16.59 16.51 -4.58
C CYS A 217 -16.81 17.70 -3.62
N CYS A 218 -15.74 18.16 -2.98
CA CYS A 218 -15.75 19.35 -2.15
C CYS A 218 -15.72 20.61 -3.02
N VAL A 219 -16.14 21.73 -2.44
CA VAL A 219 -16.02 23.05 -3.07
C VAL A 219 -14.88 23.78 -2.37
N PHE A 220 -13.97 24.33 -3.17
CA PHE A 220 -12.86 25.16 -2.72
C PHE A 220 -13.05 26.58 -3.27
N ASP A 221 -12.07 27.45 -3.00
CA ASP A 221 -12.19 28.88 -3.24
C ASP A 221 -11.83 29.29 -4.69
N GLY A 222 -11.71 28.32 -5.62
CA GLY A 222 -11.33 28.55 -7.02
C GLY A 222 -12.47 29.01 -7.94
N GLY A 223 -13.69 29.20 -7.41
CA GLY A 223 -14.81 29.75 -8.15
C GLY A 223 -15.42 28.80 -9.20
N GLU A 224 -16.11 29.36 -10.20
CA GLU A 224 -16.82 28.55 -11.22
C GLU A 224 -15.88 27.80 -12.16
N GLN A 225 -14.71 28.37 -12.46
CA GLN A 225 -13.71 27.71 -13.30
C GLN A 225 -13.23 26.39 -12.66
N GLU A 226 -12.85 26.43 -11.39
CA GLU A 226 -12.44 25.22 -10.64
C GLU A 226 -13.57 24.18 -10.61
N LYS A 227 -14.82 24.60 -10.40
CA LYS A 227 -15.96 23.68 -10.40
C LYS A 227 -16.09 22.94 -11.73
N GLU A 228 -15.93 23.64 -12.85
CA GLU A 228 -16.02 23.05 -14.18
C GLU A 228 -14.84 22.13 -14.46
N ASP A 229 -13.62 22.55 -14.12
CA ASP A 229 -12.42 21.73 -14.24
C ASP A 229 -12.55 20.43 -13.43
N MET A 230 -13.10 20.50 -12.21
CA MET A 230 -13.35 19.33 -11.37
C MET A 230 -14.45 18.42 -11.92
N LYS A 231 -15.46 18.95 -12.63
CA LYS A 231 -16.44 18.10 -13.33
C LYS A 231 -15.76 17.35 -14.48
N ASN A 232 -14.96 18.06 -15.29
CA ASN A 232 -14.22 17.47 -16.39
C ASN A 232 -13.23 16.41 -15.90
N ALA A 233 -12.48 16.67 -14.82
CA ALA A 233 -11.59 15.72 -14.19
C ALA A 233 -12.34 14.46 -13.69
N ARG A 234 -13.52 14.63 -13.07
CA ARG A 234 -14.36 13.50 -12.63
C ARG A 234 -14.82 12.62 -13.79
N GLU A 235 -15.25 13.23 -14.89
CA GLU A 235 -15.69 12.49 -16.07
C GLU A 235 -14.53 11.79 -16.78
N ARG A 236 -13.38 12.46 -16.92
CA ARG A 236 -12.15 11.83 -17.45
C ARG A 236 -11.69 10.64 -16.60
N GLY A 237 -11.66 10.79 -15.28
CA GLY A 237 -11.06 9.82 -14.36
C GLY A 237 -11.95 8.63 -13.99
N TRP A 238 -13.26 8.85 -13.81
CA TRP A 238 -14.18 7.82 -13.28
C TRP A 238 -15.42 7.58 -14.14
N LYS A 239 -15.52 8.18 -15.33
CA LYS A 239 -16.52 7.89 -16.38
C LYS A 239 -17.94 7.69 -15.84
N GLY A 240 -18.64 8.79 -15.56
CA GLY A 240 -20.04 8.73 -15.12
C GLY A 240 -20.29 8.26 -13.68
N LYS A 241 -19.25 7.89 -12.91
CA LYS A 241 -19.40 7.43 -11.51
C LYS A 241 -20.12 8.43 -10.61
N PHE A 242 -19.91 9.72 -10.86
CA PHE A 242 -20.42 10.83 -10.04
C PHE A 242 -21.74 11.39 -10.56
N THR A 243 -22.09 11.09 -11.81
CA THR A 243 -23.30 11.55 -12.51
C THR A 243 -24.37 10.45 -12.64
N LYS A 244 -24.22 9.33 -11.92
CA LYS A 244 -25.21 8.24 -11.91
C LYS A 244 -26.58 8.73 -11.41
N PRO A 245 -27.69 8.27 -12.03
CA PRO A 245 -29.04 8.57 -11.55
C PRO A 245 -29.21 8.21 -10.07
N GLY A 246 -29.83 9.12 -9.30
CA GLY A 246 -30.06 8.96 -7.85
C GLY A 246 -28.87 9.31 -6.95
N ARG A 247 -27.69 9.64 -7.51
CA ARG A 247 -26.53 10.07 -6.71
C ARG A 247 -26.61 11.57 -6.40
N VAL A 248 -26.75 11.91 -5.12
CA VAL A 248 -26.75 13.31 -4.66
C VAL A 248 -25.41 13.64 -4.01
N ILE A 249 -24.73 14.67 -4.53
CA ILE A 249 -23.49 15.19 -3.97
C ILE A 249 -23.81 16.39 -3.08
N ARG A 250 -23.38 16.34 -1.81
CA ARG A 250 -23.58 17.43 -0.83
C ARG A 250 -22.23 17.91 -0.29
N PRO A 251 -21.55 18.86 -0.96
CA PRO A 251 -20.17 19.25 -0.62
C PRO A 251 -20.01 19.70 0.84
N GLY A 252 -20.95 20.50 1.37
CA GLY A 252 -20.91 20.96 2.75
C GLY A 252 -20.94 19.82 3.78
N ALA A 253 -21.77 18.81 3.57
CA ALA A 253 -21.83 17.63 4.44
C ALA A 253 -20.55 16.78 4.34
N ILE A 254 -19.92 16.72 3.16
CA ILE A 254 -18.64 16.02 2.99
C ILE A 254 -17.54 16.72 3.80
N ARG A 255 -17.51 18.06 3.79
CA ARG A 255 -16.54 18.86 4.55
C ARG A 255 -16.68 18.69 6.06
N ILE A 256 -17.92 18.80 6.57
CA ILE A 256 -18.20 18.63 8.00
C ILE A 256 -17.80 17.23 8.49
N ASN A 257 -17.94 16.21 7.65
CA ASN A 257 -17.53 14.84 7.96
C ASN A 257 -16.01 14.58 7.83
N GLY A 258 -15.20 15.62 7.59
CA GLY A 258 -13.73 15.50 7.50
C GLY A 258 -13.24 14.75 6.25
N LYS A 259 -14.06 14.67 5.19
CA LYS A 259 -13.72 13.95 3.95
C LYS A 259 -13.14 14.85 2.85
N CYS A 260 -13.07 16.16 3.09
CA CYS A 260 -12.44 17.10 2.18
C CYS A 260 -10.94 17.24 2.51
N PRO A 261 -10.07 17.30 1.49
CA PRO A 261 -8.72 17.85 1.64
C PRO A 261 -8.76 19.24 2.29
N LEU A 262 -7.76 19.54 3.11
CA LEU A 262 -7.60 20.88 3.71
C LEU A 262 -7.19 21.89 2.65
N THR A 263 -7.74 23.10 2.71
CA THR A 263 -7.28 24.24 1.89
C THR A 263 -5.90 24.71 2.36
N PRO A 264 -5.13 25.41 1.52
CA PRO A 264 -3.88 26.05 1.94
C PRO A 264 -4.05 26.93 3.21
N LEU A 265 -5.18 27.62 3.34
CA LEU A 265 -5.51 28.43 4.51
C LEU A 265 -5.75 27.58 5.77
N GLU A 266 -6.54 26.51 5.64
CA GLU A 266 -6.81 25.56 6.73
C GLU A 266 -5.51 24.91 7.22
N VAL A 267 -4.61 24.56 6.30
CA VAL A 267 -3.28 24.02 6.62
C VAL A 267 -2.42 25.04 7.36
N LEU A 268 -2.37 26.29 6.90
CA LEU A 268 -1.60 27.34 7.54
C LEU A 268 -2.08 27.58 8.98
N LEU A 269 -3.39 27.58 9.20
CA LEU A 269 -3.99 27.66 10.53
C LEU A 269 -3.55 26.50 11.43
N VAL A 270 -3.58 25.26 10.93
CA VAL A 270 -3.11 24.09 11.68
C VAL A 270 -1.62 24.21 12.01
N ALA A 271 -0.79 24.66 11.07
CA ALA A 271 0.63 24.82 11.26
C ALA A 271 0.96 25.89 12.31
N LEU A 272 0.29 27.05 12.25
CA LEU A 272 0.46 28.15 13.22
C LEU A 272 0.02 27.77 14.64
N LEU A 273 -1.00 26.92 14.77
CA LEU A 273 -1.48 26.45 16.07
C LEU A 273 -0.65 25.30 16.67
N SER A 274 0.28 24.74 15.90
CA SER A 274 1.08 23.56 16.29
C SER A 274 2.52 23.89 16.72
N VAL A 275 2.94 25.16 16.60
CA VAL A 275 4.26 25.69 16.99
C VAL A 275 4.08 26.62 18.19
#